data_AF-A0A444W5K9-F1
#
_entry.id   AF-A0A444W5K9-F1
#
_cell.length_a   1.000
_cell.length_b   1.000
_cell.length_c   1.000
_cell.angle_alpha   90.00
_cell.angle_beta   90.00
_cell.angle_gamma   90.00
#
_symmetry.space_group_name_H-M   'P 1'
#
loop_
_entity.id
_entity.type
_entity.pdbx_description
1 polymer ?
#
loop_
_entity_poly.entity_id
_entity_poly.type
_entity_poly.pdbx_seq_one_letter_code
_entity_poly.pdbx_strand_id
1 'polypeptide(L)'
;MIDNKFYGLRKSIVFYFYQDPKKDIIKELINDFVDFVNPSYSSYRYLTHDLKNINGKWHELFNSIIDKHDFDNVCTLSFTDSNKNQLQKNSVNFLIRNIKKEFPNKTPNIIYFEFEENISWEEIYHFISHSFYSLTYYYVSAGYSLAVNDYLYPKSTSLSVKELQRSKILNSLHLTWRNSSFLVNLKNGIDGPNIIQALCKELYHKLGFNTINDANKQNILNYQVGEDYIIINLPETFDLQEAYDDKQIYNIEFNGELIEKYKNLNKFLEPILVQFSKPQMFWKEEEWLLWQSRF
;
A
#
# COMPACT_ATOMS: atom_id res chain seq x y z
N MET A 1 -22.52 1.44 12.63
CA MET A 1 -22.45 0.25 11.77
C MET A 1 -21.50 0.58 10.63
N ILE A 2 -20.54 -0.31 10.30
CA ILE A 2 -19.90 -0.22 8.98
C ILE A 2 -21.03 -0.49 8.01
N ASP A 3 -21.35 0.49 7.18
CA ASP A 3 -22.10 0.16 5.99
C ASP A 3 -21.07 -0.42 5.03
N ASN A 4 -20.90 -1.75 5.04
CA ASN A 4 -19.95 -2.52 4.21
C ASN A 4 -20.13 -2.27 2.71
N LYS A 5 -21.13 -1.46 2.35
CA LYS A 5 -21.33 -0.88 1.05
C LYS A 5 -20.48 0.36 0.80
N PHE A 6 -20.11 1.20 1.77
CA PHE A 6 -19.34 2.44 1.53
C PHE A 6 -17.83 2.29 1.71
N TYR A 7 -17.38 1.67 2.80
CA TYR A 7 -15.95 1.50 3.10
C TYR A 7 -15.72 0.28 3.98
N GLY A 8 -14.49 -0.23 4.03
CA GLY A 8 -14.15 -1.49 4.71
C GLY A 8 -12.66 -1.61 5.03
N LEU A 9 -12.30 -2.41 6.02
CA LEU A 9 -10.91 -2.76 6.30
C LEU A 9 -10.37 -3.72 5.24
N ARG A 10 -9.17 -3.45 4.71
CA ARG A 10 -8.43 -4.35 3.83
C ARG A 10 -7.00 -4.48 4.30
N LYS A 11 -6.33 -5.54 3.85
CA LYS A 11 -4.87 -5.58 3.83
C LYS A 11 -4.44 -5.03 2.49
N SER A 12 -3.31 -4.34 2.48
CA SER A 12 -2.89 -3.66 1.27
C SER A 12 -1.39 -3.62 1.13
N ILE A 13 -0.93 -3.56 -0.12
CA ILE A 13 0.49 -3.47 -0.48
C ILE A 13 0.65 -2.32 -1.45
N VAL A 14 1.69 -1.52 -1.25
CA VAL A 14 2.09 -0.48 -2.20
C VAL A 14 3.54 -0.70 -2.59
N PHE A 15 3.77 -0.79 -3.89
CA PHE A 15 5.08 -0.85 -4.53
C PHE A 15 5.48 0.51 -5.10
N TYR A 16 6.62 1.03 -4.65
CA TYR A 16 7.23 2.26 -5.16
C TYR A 16 8.52 1.96 -5.89
N PHE A 17 8.69 2.48 -7.11
CA PHE A 17 9.92 2.31 -7.88
C PHE A 17 10.25 3.53 -8.74
N TYR A 18 11.56 3.78 -8.90
CA TYR A 18 12.11 4.92 -9.66
C TYR A 18 12.74 4.47 -10.99
N GLN A 19 12.19 3.42 -11.59
CA GLN A 19 12.61 2.89 -12.88
C GLN A 19 11.48 3.03 -13.91
N ASP A 20 11.84 3.12 -15.18
CA ASP A 20 10.87 3.10 -16.26
C ASP A 20 10.11 1.76 -16.26
N PRO A 21 8.77 1.79 -16.44
CA PRO A 21 7.94 0.61 -16.37
C PRO A 21 8.30 -0.37 -17.50
N LYS A 22 8.69 -1.58 -17.13
CA LYS A 22 8.86 -2.69 -18.07
C LYS A 22 7.54 -3.45 -18.19
N LYS A 23 6.94 -3.44 -19.38
CA LYS A 23 5.61 -4.02 -19.65
C LYS A 23 5.51 -5.48 -19.22
N ASP A 24 6.50 -6.30 -19.57
CA ASP A 24 6.49 -7.73 -19.28
C ASP A 24 6.52 -8.00 -17.77
N ILE A 25 7.35 -7.27 -17.03
CA ILE A 25 7.44 -7.39 -15.57
C ILE A 25 6.15 -6.94 -14.89
N ILE A 26 5.54 -5.84 -15.37
CA ILE A 26 4.26 -5.39 -14.84
C ILE A 26 3.17 -6.43 -15.11
N LYS A 27 3.17 -7.06 -16.29
CA LYS A 27 2.22 -8.11 -16.62
C LYS A 27 2.41 -9.35 -15.73
N GLU A 28 3.66 -9.78 -15.54
CA GLU A 28 4.01 -10.89 -14.65
C GLU A 28 3.49 -10.64 -13.24
N LEU A 29 3.83 -9.50 -12.63
CA LEU A 29 3.36 -9.15 -11.29
C LEU A 29 1.83 -9.19 -11.14
N ILE A 30 1.11 -8.73 -12.17
CA ILE A 30 -0.35 -8.73 -12.15
C ILE A 30 -0.93 -10.12 -12.33
N ASN A 31 -0.30 -10.96 -13.14
CA ASN A 31 -0.67 -12.36 -13.26
C ASN A 31 -0.42 -13.10 -11.94
N ASP A 32 0.72 -12.89 -11.29
CA ASP A 32 1.01 -13.49 -9.98
C ASP A 32 -0.03 -13.10 -8.93
N PHE A 33 -0.40 -11.81 -8.89
CA PHE A 33 -1.46 -11.34 -8.00
C PHE A 33 -2.81 -11.98 -8.31
N VAL A 34 -3.16 -12.08 -9.59
CA VAL A 34 -4.42 -12.67 -10.05
C VAL A 34 -4.48 -14.15 -9.74
N ASP A 35 -3.40 -14.89 -9.99
CA ASP A 35 -3.32 -16.31 -9.69
C ASP A 35 -3.40 -16.55 -8.17
N PHE A 36 -2.85 -15.61 -7.38
CA PHE A 36 -2.92 -15.64 -5.93
C PHE A 36 -4.34 -15.38 -5.39
N VAL A 37 -5.03 -14.32 -5.83
CA VAL A 37 -6.33 -13.91 -5.23
C VAL A 37 -7.55 -14.33 -6.04
N ASN A 38 -7.35 -14.88 -7.24
CA ASN A 38 -8.38 -15.28 -8.22
C ASN A 38 -9.53 -14.26 -8.34
N PRO A 39 -9.23 -13.01 -8.75
CA PRO A 39 -10.19 -11.91 -8.67
C PRO A 39 -11.29 -12.02 -9.72
N SER A 40 -12.50 -11.61 -9.35
CA SER A 40 -13.64 -11.49 -10.25
C SER A 40 -13.89 -10.02 -10.64
N TYR A 41 -12.89 -9.35 -11.24
CA TYR A 41 -13.01 -7.94 -11.59
C TYR A 41 -14.20 -7.67 -12.50
N SER A 42 -15.09 -6.80 -12.04
CA SER A 42 -16.29 -6.40 -12.77
C SER A 42 -16.10 -5.06 -13.47
N SER A 43 -15.21 -4.21 -12.93
CA SER A 43 -15.09 -2.83 -13.35
C SER A 43 -13.66 -2.29 -13.34
N TYR A 44 -13.40 -1.30 -14.19
CA TYR A 44 -12.11 -0.65 -14.32
C TYR A 44 -12.21 0.87 -14.49
N ARG A 45 -11.11 1.57 -14.23
CA ARG A 45 -10.89 2.96 -14.65
C ARG A 45 -9.60 3.04 -15.44
N TYR A 46 -9.57 3.80 -16.52
CA TYR A 46 -8.36 4.01 -17.32
C TYR A 46 -8.28 5.45 -17.80
N LEU A 47 -7.29 6.20 -17.29
CA LEU A 47 -7.09 7.64 -17.56
C LEU A 47 -8.32 8.52 -17.29
N THR A 48 -9.27 8.03 -16.48
CA THR A 48 -10.50 8.72 -16.11
C THR A 48 -10.87 8.41 -14.66
N HIS A 49 -11.76 9.22 -14.09
CA HIS A 49 -12.43 8.92 -12.83
C HIS A 49 -13.64 7.99 -13.00
N ASP A 50 -14.13 7.83 -14.23
CA ASP A 50 -15.32 7.04 -14.53
C ASP A 50 -15.05 5.54 -14.46
N LEU A 51 -15.90 4.85 -13.70
CA LEU A 51 -15.89 3.41 -13.57
C LEU A 51 -16.64 2.77 -14.75
N LYS A 52 -15.96 1.89 -15.47
CA LYS A 52 -16.46 1.20 -16.68
C LYS A 52 -16.55 -0.30 -16.44
N ASN A 53 -17.51 -0.97 -17.07
CA ASN A 53 -17.67 -2.43 -16.98
C ASN A 53 -16.65 -3.15 -17.89
N ILE A 54 -16.19 -4.31 -17.43
CA ILE A 54 -15.20 -5.15 -18.12
C ILE A 54 -15.85 -6.36 -18.85
N ASN A 55 -17.06 -6.77 -18.47
CA ASN A 55 -17.74 -7.96 -18.98
C ASN A 55 -16.89 -9.24 -18.92
N GLY A 56 -16.14 -9.43 -17.83
CA GLY A 56 -15.33 -10.64 -17.58
C GLY A 56 -14.00 -10.73 -18.35
N LYS A 57 -13.69 -9.78 -19.23
CA LYS A 57 -12.48 -9.77 -20.06
C LYS A 57 -11.35 -8.90 -19.52
N TRP A 58 -11.14 -8.92 -18.20
CA TRP A 58 -10.21 -7.99 -17.55
C TRP A 58 -8.77 -8.21 -18.03
N HIS A 59 -8.38 -9.47 -18.23
CA HIS A 59 -7.02 -9.83 -18.64
C HIS A 59 -6.71 -9.36 -20.08
N GLU A 60 -7.63 -9.59 -21.03
CA GLU A 60 -7.52 -9.09 -22.41
C GLU A 60 -7.43 -7.56 -22.43
N LEU A 61 -8.27 -6.90 -21.63
CA LEU A 61 -8.32 -5.45 -21.52
C LEU A 61 -7.02 -4.88 -20.93
N PHE A 62 -6.54 -5.47 -19.84
CA PHE A 62 -5.28 -5.09 -19.20
C PHE A 62 -4.12 -5.20 -20.18
N ASN A 63 -3.94 -6.36 -20.83
CA ASN A 63 -2.89 -6.56 -21.82
C ASN A 63 -2.98 -5.55 -22.97
N SER A 64 -4.19 -5.34 -23.54
CA SER A 64 -4.36 -4.35 -24.60
C SER A 64 -4.02 -2.92 -24.16
N ILE A 65 -4.31 -2.54 -22.91
CA ILE A 65 -3.98 -1.21 -22.40
C ILE A 65 -2.46 -1.09 -22.25
N ILE A 66 -1.84 -2.03 -21.54
CA ILE A 66 -0.39 -2.01 -21.26
C ILE A 66 0.42 -2.07 -22.56
N ASP A 67 0.03 -2.89 -23.53
CA ASP A 67 0.74 -3.01 -24.81
C ASP A 67 0.68 -1.72 -25.63
N LYS A 68 -0.45 -1.03 -25.62
CA LYS A 68 -0.63 0.21 -26.39
C LYS A 68 -0.09 1.46 -25.69
N HIS A 69 0.01 1.46 -24.37
CA HIS A 69 0.49 2.62 -23.61
C HIS A 69 2.02 2.78 -23.78
N ASP A 70 2.49 4.00 -24.11
CA ASP A 70 3.91 4.34 -24.27
C ASP A 70 4.60 4.76 -22.96
N PHE A 71 3.79 5.13 -21.97
CA PHE A 71 4.16 5.63 -20.65
C PHE A 71 4.83 7.01 -20.66
N ASP A 72 4.77 7.74 -21.78
CA ASP A 72 5.25 9.12 -21.83
C ASP A 72 4.38 10.06 -21.01
N ASN A 73 3.10 9.71 -20.90
CA ASN A 73 2.15 10.26 -19.93
C ASN A 73 1.87 9.25 -18.81
N VAL A 74 1.24 9.72 -17.72
CA VAL A 74 0.87 8.83 -16.62
C VAL A 74 -0.24 7.86 -17.01
N CYS A 75 0.04 6.58 -16.92
CA CYS A 75 -0.96 5.52 -16.98
C CYS A 75 -1.58 5.36 -15.59
N THR A 76 -2.81 5.83 -15.45
CA THR A 76 -3.67 5.51 -14.31
C THR A 76 -4.65 4.42 -14.73
N LEU A 77 -4.56 3.26 -14.10
CA LEU A 77 -5.44 2.12 -14.33
C LEU A 77 -5.91 1.61 -12.97
N SER A 78 -7.15 1.13 -12.86
CA SER A 78 -7.60 0.44 -11.66
C SER A 78 -8.59 -0.65 -12.03
N PHE A 79 -8.55 -1.78 -11.32
CA PHE A 79 -9.53 -2.86 -11.42
C PHE A 79 -10.15 -3.12 -10.05
N THR A 80 -11.47 -3.30 -10.02
CA THR A 80 -12.27 -3.48 -8.80
C THR A 80 -13.45 -4.41 -9.08
N ASP A 81 -13.84 -5.20 -8.08
CA ASP A 81 -15.03 -6.05 -8.09
C ASP A 81 -16.17 -5.48 -7.20
N SER A 82 -16.00 -4.24 -6.71
CA SER A 82 -17.05 -3.51 -6.00
C SER A 82 -18.32 -3.38 -6.86
N ASN A 83 -19.46 -3.17 -6.21
CA ASN A 83 -20.70 -2.78 -6.88
C ASN A 83 -21.54 -1.88 -5.95
N LYS A 84 -22.71 -1.43 -6.40
CA LYS A 84 -23.58 -0.54 -5.58
C LYS A 84 -23.98 -1.11 -4.21
N ASN A 85 -23.84 -2.42 -3.98
CA ASN A 85 -24.28 -3.12 -2.78
C ASN A 85 -23.13 -3.78 -2.00
N GLN A 86 -21.94 -3.92 -2.59
CA GLN A 86 -20.80 -4.57 -1.96
C GLN A 86 -19.50 -3.78 -2.19
N LEU A 87 -18.68 -3.67 -1.15
CA LEU A 87 -17.29 -3.22 -1.28
C LEU A 87 -16.46 -4.26 -2.07
N GLN A 88 -15.39 -3.80 -2.70
CA GLN A 88 -14.43 -4.67 -3.37
C GLN A 88 -13.84 -5.69 -2.42
N LYS A 89 -13.65 -6.93 -2.84
CA LYS A 89 -12.84 -7.89 -2.09
C LYS A 89 -11.37 -7.61 -2.34
N ASN A 90 -11.02 -7.47 -3.61
CA ASN A 90 -9.67 -7.22 -4.07
C ASN A 90 -9.67 -6.05 -5.07
N SER A 91 -8.61 -5.28 -5.09
CA SER A 91 -8.41 -4.25 -6.12
C SER A 91 -6.95 -4.11 -6.49
N VAL A 92 -6.71 -3.63 -7.71
CA VAL A 92 -5.39 -3.19 -8.12
C VAL A 92 -5.47 -1.81 -8.73
N ASN A 93 -4.52 -0.95 -8.40
CA ASN A 93 -4.43 0.41 -8.91
C ASN A 93 -2.99 0.70 -9.36
N PHE A 94 -2.87 1.38 -10.50
CA PHE A 94 -1.62 1.73 -11.15
C PHE A 94 -1.51 3.24 -11.25
N LEU A 95 -0.30 3.74 -11.02
CA LEU A 95 0.12 5.08 -11.40
C LEU A 95 1.56 4.95 -11.91
N ILE A 96 1.71 4.75 -13.23
CA ILE A 96 3.01 4.42 -13.85
C ILE A 96 3.30 5.33 -15.04
N ARG A 97 4.58 5.70 -15.22
CA ARG A 97 5.09 6.56 -16.30
C ARG A 97 6.60 6.38 -16.48
N ASN A 98 7.10 6.80 -17.64
CA ASN A 98 8.52 7.00 -17.88
C ASN A 98 9.03 8.16 -16.99
N ILE A 99 10.13 7.93 -16.29
CA ILE A 99 10.72 8.88 -15.35
C ILE A 99 11.76 9.73 -16.10
N LYS A 100 11.26 10.76 -16.78
CA LYS A 100 12.10 11.65 -17.60
C LYS A 100 13.13 12.39 -16.75
N LYS A 101 14.35 12.50 -17.27
CA LYS A 101 15.48 13.14 -16.57
C LYS A 101 15.33 14.66 -16.50
N GLU A 102 14.61 15.27 -17.44
CA GLU A 102 14.40 16.73 -17.48
C GLU A 102 13.46 17.27 -16.40
N PHE A 103 12.73 16.43 -15.66
CA PHE A 103 11.86 16.89 -14.59
C PHE A 103 12.61 17.01 -13.24
N PRO A 104 12.55 18.16 -12.56
CA PRO A 104 13.28 18.38 -11.31
C PRO A 104 12.77 17.47 -10.18
N ASN A 105 11.50 17.08 -10.21
CA ASN A 105 10.88 16.18 -9.24
C ASN A 105 10.45 14.87 -9.93
N LYS A 106 11.17 13.79 -9.63
CA LYS A 106 10.82 12.43 -10.06
C LYS A 106 9.84 11.85 -9.06
N THR A 107 8.57 11.74 -9.43
CA THR A 107 7.60 10.95 -8.65
C THR A 107 7.85 9.47 -8.94
N PRO A 108 7.81 8.58 -7.94
CA PRO A 108 7.90 7.15 -8.17
C PRO A 108 6.69 6.66 -8.98
N ASN A 109 6.90 5.56 -9.67
CA ASN A 109 5.84 4.70 -10.15
C ASN A 109 5.24 3.92 -8.97
N ILE A 110 3.93 3.67 -9.04
CA ILE A 110 3.16 3.06 -7.96
C ILE A 110 2.31 1.92 -8.51
N ILE A 111 2.37 0.78 -7.83
CA ILE A 111 1.40 -0.30 -7.99
C ILE A 111 0.83 -0.60 -6.60
N TYR A 112 -0.49 -0.58 -6.50
CA TYR A 112 -1.21 -0.73 -5.25
C TYR A 112 -2.18 -1.90 -5.34
N PHE A 113 -2.16 -2.76 -4.33
CA PHE A 113 -3.01 -3.94 -4.22
C PHE A 113 -3.84 -3.89 -2.94
N GLU A 114 -5.12 -4.26 -3.03
CA GLU A 114 -5.99 -4.55 -1.90
C GLU A 114 -6.31 -6.04 -1.89
N PHE A 115 -6.22 -6.61 -0.69
CA PHE A 115 -6.53 -8.00 -0.37
C PHE A 115 -7.72 -8.03 0.57
N GLU A 116 -8.56 -9.03 0.38
CA GLU A 116 -9.58 -9.39 1.37
C GLU A 116 -8.92 -9.67 2.73
N GLU A 117 -9.64 -9.36 3.81
CA GLU A 117 -9.09 -9.36 5.18
C GLU A 117 -8.61 -10.74 5.65
N ASN A 118 -9.23 -11.80 5.12
CA ASN A 118 -8.95 -13.20 5.44
C ASN A 118 -7.60 -13.71 4.89
N ILE A 119 -6.99 -13.04 3.91
CA ILE A 119 -5.66 -13.40 3.40
C ILE A 119 -4.64 -13.21 4.52
N SER A 120 -3.85 -14.23 4.84
CA SER A 120 -2.88 -14.15 5.94
C SER A 120 -1.71 -13.19 5.64
N TRP A 121 -1.06 -12.69 6.69
CA TRP A 121 0.14 -11.86 6.51
C TRP A 121 1.33 -12.68 5.98
N GLU A 122 1.38 -13.98 6.27
CA GLU A 122 2.36 -14.91 5.71
C GLU A 122 2.23 -15.02 4.19
N GLU A 123 1.00 -15.20 3.67
CA GLU A 123 0.78 -15.25 2.23
C GLU A 123 1.13 -13.91 1.55
N ILE A 124 0.77 -12.78 2.17
CA ILE A 124 1.18 -11.44 1.69
C ILE A 124 2.70 -11.30 1.69
N TYR A 125 3.37 -11.75 2.75
CA TYR A 125 4.83 -11.73 2.85
C TYR A 125 5.47 -12.54 1.73
N HIS A 126 4.96 -13.74 1.44
CA HIS A 126 5.45 -14.56 0.34
C HIS A 126 5.20 -13.91 -1.02
N PHE A 127 4.03 -13.32 -1.25
CA PHE A 127 3.73 -12.57 -2.47
C PHE A 127 4.70 -11.41 -2.67
N ILE A 128 4.98 -10.61 -1.63
CA ILE A 128 5.97 -9.53 -1.68
C ILE A 128 7.35 -10.09 -1.99
N SER A 129 7.76 -11.14 -1.26
CA SER A 129 9.07 -11.77 -1.42
C SER A 129 9.29 -12.26 -2.84
N HIS A 130 8.29 -12.91 -3.44
CA HIS A 130 8.32 -13.35 -4.82
C HIS A 130 8.38 -12.16 -5.80
N SER A 131 7.48 -11.20 -5.63
CA SER A 131 7.35 -10.02 -6.51
C SER A 131 8.65 -9.20 -6.60
N PHE A 132 9.41 -9.11 -5.52
CA PHE A 132 10.68 -8.38 -5.48
C PHE A 132 11.81 -9.05 -6.25
N TYR A 133 11.75 -10.36 -6.47
CA TYR A 133 12.71 -11.03 -7.36
C TYR A 133 12.46 -10.63 -8.83
N SER A 134 11.20 -10.43 -9.22
CA SER A 134 10.84 -10.07 -10.60
C SER A 134 10.98 -8.57 -10.89
N LEU A 135 10.88 -7.70 -9.88
CA LEU A 135 11.00 -6.25 -10.04
C LEU A 135 11.82 -5.59 -8.93
N THR A 136 12.87 -4.85 -9.32
CA THR A 136 13.65 -4.04 -8.38
C THR A 136 12.86 -2.79 -7.97
N TYR A 137 12.12 -2.89 -6.87
CA TYR A 137 11.46 -1.74 -6.27
C TYR A 137 12.41 -0.91 -5.42
N TYR A 138 12.03 0.34 -5.19
CA TYR A 138 12.73 1.20 -4.25
C TYR A 138 12.28 0.92 -2.81
N TYR A 139 10.97 0.82 -2.60
CA TYR A 139 10.37 0.56 -1.29
C TYR A 139 8.99 -0.05 -1.47
N VAL A 140 8.63 -0.98 -0.59
CA VAL A 140 7.28 -1.54 -0.45
C VAL A 140 6.79 -1.43 0.96
N SER A 141 5.51 -1.12 1.07
CA SER A 141 4.78 -0.99 2.31
C SER A 141 3.54 -1.88 2.27
N ALA A 142 3.36 -2.74 3.26
CA ALA A 142 2.14 -3.50 3.42
C ALA A 142 1.56 -3.39 4.83
N GLY A 143 0.25 -3.15 4.89
CA GLY A 143 -0.44 -2.89 6.15
C GLY A 143 -1.94 -2.76 5.94
N TYR A 144 -2.64 -2.46 7.03
CA TYR A 144 -4.08 -2.25 7.00
C TYR A 144 -4.44 -0.94 6.29
N SER A 145 -5.51 -1.00 5.50
CA SER A 145 -6.06 0.15 4.80
C SER A 145 -7.57 0.22 4.91
N LEU A 146 -8.09 1.45 4.85
CA LEU A 146 -9.52 1.68 4.68
C LEU A 146 -9.82 1.77 3.18
N ALA A 147 -10.38 0.70 2.65
CA ALA A 147 -10.87 0.60 1.29
C ALA A 147 -12.20 1.34 1.13
N VAL A 148 -12.44 1.89 -0.06
CA VAL A 148 -13.64 2.67 -0.40
C VAL A 148 -14.38 2.01 -1.55
N ASN A 149 -15.72 2.06 -1.52
CA ASN A 149 -16.52 1.55 -2.63
C ASN A 149 -16.48 2.53 -3.80
N ASP A 150 -15.87 2.08 -4.89
CA ASP A 150 -15.69 2.84 -6.11
C ASP A 150 -17.01 3.23 -6.82
N TYR A 151 -18.05 2.41 -6.71
CA TYR A 151 -19.38 2.70 -7.28
C TYR A 151 -20.12 3.83 -6.55
N LEU A 152 -19.70 4.15 -5.34
CA LEU A 152 -20.33 5.16 -4.49
C LEU A 152 -19.44 6.38 -4.30
N TYR A 153 -18.39 6.50 -5.10
CA TYR A 153 -17.58 7.71 -5.18
C TYR A 153 -18.45 8.92 -5.61
N PRO A 154 -18.27 10.12 -5.03
CA PRO A 154 -17.30 10.49 -3.99
C PRO A 154 -17.78 10.21 -2.56
N LYS A 155 -19.05 9.82 -2.36
CA LYS A 155 -19.66 9.67 -1.03
C LYS A 155 -18.93 8.63 -0.17
N SER A 156 -18.53 7.49 -0.73
CA SER A 156 -17.73 6.47 -0.01
C SER A 156 -16.44 7.07 0.57
N THR A 157 -15.69 7.80 -0.27
CA THR A 157 -14.46 8.48 0.14
C THR A 157 -14.71 9.53 1.22
N SER A 158 -15.72 10.39 1.06
CA SER A 158 -16.01 11.41 2.08
C SER A 158 -16.37 10.79 3.44
N LEU A 159 -17.06 9.65 3.47
CA LEU A 159 -17.38 8.94 4.70
C LEU A 159 -16.16 8.20 5.27
N SER A 160 -15.35 7.58 4.41
CA SER A 160 -14.13 6.87 4.83
C SER A 160 -13.10 7.82 5.44
N VAL A 161 -13.00 9.06 4.94
CA VAL A 161 -12.14 10.10 5.51
C VAL A 161 -12.50 10.40 6.97
N LYS A 162 -13.80 10.51 7.28
CA LYS A 162 -14.26 10.76 8.65
C LYS A 162 -13.88 9.62 9.61
N GLU A 163 -13.85 8.38 9.12
CA GLU A 163 -13.40 7.24 9.90
C GLU A 163 -11.87 7.17 10.00
N LEU A 164 -11.14 7.48 8.92
CA LEU A 164 -9.67 7.53 8.93
C LEU A 164 -9.13 8.57 9.91
N GLN A 165 -9.83 9.69 10.11
CA GLN A 165 -9.47 10.69 11.12
C GLN A 165 -9.43 10.11 12.55
N ARG A 166 -10.06 8.95 12.81
CA ARG A 166 -10.09 8.29 14.12
C ARG A 166 -8.99 7.24 14.33
N SER A 167 -8.23 6.88 13.29
CA SER A 167 -7.20 5.84 13.38
C SER A 167 -5.77 6.40 13.25
N LYS A 168 -4.84 5.85 14.04
CA LYS A 168 -3.42 6.22 14.00
C LYS A 168 -2.59 5.43 13.01
N ILE A 169 -3.05 4.25 12.57
CA ILE A 169 -2.20 3.33 11.79
C ILE A 169 -2.83 2.81 10.49
N LEU A 170 -4.08 3.19 10.21
CA LEU A 170 -4.72 2.84 8.94
C LEU A 170 -4.27 3.78 7.82
N ASN A 171 -4.00 3.20 6.66
CA ASN A 171 -3.73 3.94 5.43
C ASN A 171 -4.93 4.00 4.49
N SER A 172 -4.82 4.80 3.43
CA SER A 172 -5.79 4.84 2.35
C SER A 172 -5.13 5.23 1.03
N LEU A 173 -5.61 4.62 -0.07
CA LEU A 173 -5.16 4.95 -1.42
C LEU A 173 -5.31 6.43 -1.75
N HIS A 174 -6.46 7.01 -1.42
CA HIS A 174 -6.77 8.39 -1.81
C HIS A 174 -6.06 9.43 -0.95
N LEU A 175 -5.77 9.11 0.32
CA LEU A 175 -5.17 10.07 1.25
C LEU A 175 -3.65 9.95 1.35
N THR A 176 -3.14 8.71 1.38
CA THR A 176 -1.72 8.45 1.59
C THR A 176 -1.00 8.29 0.25
N TRP A 177 -1.43 7.35 -0.60
CA TRP A 177 -0.58 6.87 -1.68
C TRP A 177 -0.71 7.62 -3.01
N ARG A 178 -1.81 8.32 -3.27
CA ARG A 178 -1.99 9.15 -4.49
C ARG A 178 -1.59 10.61 -4.31
N ASN A 179 -0.93 10.92 -3.20
CA ASN A 179 -0.64 12.28 -2.80
C ASN A 179 0.72 12.77 -3.34
N SER A 180 0.72 13.70 -4.29
CA SER A 180 1.95 14.10 -5.00
C SER A 180 3.04 14.69 -4.10
N SER A 181 2.72 15.51 -3.10
CA SER A 181 3.73 16.07 -2.19
C SER A 181 4.37 15.01 -1.29
N PHE A 182 3.61 13.96 -0.95
CA PHE A 182 4.12 12.77 -0.28
C PHE A 182 5.10 12.00 -1.20
N LEU A 183 4.71 11.77 -2.45
CA LEU A 183 5.47 10.94 -3.39
C LEU A 183 6.86 11.49 -3.76
N VAL A 184 7.05 12.81 -3.76
CA VAL A 184 8.32 13.44 -4.17
C VAL A 184 9.48 13.12 -3.22
N ASN A 185 9.22 12.95 -1.92
CA ASN A 185 10.29 12.76 -0.93
C ASN A 185 10.64 11.29 -0.68
N LEU A 186 9.88 10.34 -1.22
CA LEU A 186 10.13 8.91 -1.04
C LEU A 186 11.47 8.45 -1.63
N LYS A 187 12.12 9.21 -2.51
CA LYS A 187 13.47 8.86 -3.00
C LYS A 187 14.55 9.01 -1.91
N ASN A 188 14.22 9.66 -0.79
CA ASN A 188 15.18 9.92 0.28
C ASN A 188 14.93 9.02 1.51
N GLY A 189 13.82 8.28 1.55
CA GLY A 189 13.43 7.49 2.72
C GLY A 189 12.06 6.81 2.55
N ILE A 190 11.44 6.44 3.66
CA ILE A 190 10.13 5.79 3.73
C ILE A 190 9.15 6.58 4.61
N ASP A 191 7.84 6.33 4.45
CA ASP A 191 6.78 6.93 5.26
C ASP A 191 6.28 6.02 6.37
N GLY A 192 7.08 5.94 7.43
CA GLY A 192 6.72 5.26 8.68
C GLY A 192 6.74 3.74 8.60
N PRO A 193 6.67 3.05 9.76
CA PRO A 193 6.54 1.61 9.85
C PRO A 193 5.20 1.12 9.29
N ASN A 194 5.22 -0.06 8.69
CA ASN A 194 4.05 -0.82 8.23
C ASN A 194 4.28 -2.29 8.67
N ILE A 195 3.27 -3.16 8.53
CA ILE A 195 3.33 -4.53 9.03
C ILE A 195 4.48 -5.29 8.35
N ILE A 196 4.50 -5.23 7.03
CA ILE A 196 5.61 -5.71 6.22
C ILE A 196 6.17 -4.54 5.44
N GLN A 197 7.49 -4.46 5.38
CA GLN A 197 8.21 -3.52 4.56
C GLN A 197 9.27 -4.25 3.77
N ALA A 198 9.48 -3.84 2.53
CA ALA A 198 10.65 -4.27 1.80
C ALA A 198 11.42 -3.05 1.30
N LEU A 199 12.69 -2.98 1.67
CA LEU A 199 13.57 -1.85 1.42
C LEU A 199 14.56 -2.24 0.33
N CYS A 200 14.83 -1.35 -0.62
CA CYS A 200 16.00 -1.53 -1.48
C CYS A 200 17.30 -1.45 -0.67
N LYS A 201 18.37 -1.98 -1.26
CA LYS A 201 19.72 -1.97 -0.70
C LYS A 201 20.20 -0.60 -0.22
N GLU A 202 19.85 0.46 -0.96
CA GLU A 202 20.21 1.83 -0.58
C GLU A 202 19.59 2.24 0.76
N LEU A 203 18.28 2.00 0.94
CA LEU A 203 17.58 2.32 2.18
C LEU A 203 18.06 1.44 3.34
N TYR A 204 18.23 0.15 3.09
CA TYR A 204 18.70 -0.78 4.10
C TYR A 204 20.10 -0.43 4.64
N HIS A 205 21.05 -0.09 3.77
CA HIS A 205 22.41 0.29 4.20
C HIS A 205 22.43 1.51 5.12
N LYS A 206 21.46 2.43 5.00
CA LYS A 206 21.34 3.61 5.88
C LYS A 206 20.99 3.25 7.33
N LEU A 207 20.44 2.05 7.58
CA LEU A 207 20.12 1.56 8.94
C LEU A 207 21.35 1.00 9.67
N GLY A 208 22.30 0.43 8.93
CA GLY A 208 23.53 -0.18 9.45
C GLY A 208 23.35 -1.60 10.00
N PHE A 209 24.09 -2.57 9.44
CA PHE A 209 23.96 -4.01 9.74
C PHE A 209 23.96 -4.37 11.23
N ASN A 210 24.77 -3.70 12.05
CA ASN A 210 24.82 -3.95 13.50
C ASN A 210 23.48 -3.63 14.17
N THR A 211 22.88 -2.49 13.83
CA THR A 211 21.56 -2.06 14.32
C THR A 211 20.48 -3.10 13.98
N ILE A 212 20.51 -3.61 12.75
CA ILE A 212 19.57 -4.64 12.26
C ILE A 212 19.75 -5.94 13.05
N ASN A 213 20.99 -6.40 13.24
CA ASN A 213 21.28 -7.61 13.98
C ASN A 213 20.84 -7.51 15.44
N ASP A 214 21.02 -6.35 16.07
CA ASP A 214 20.60 -6.13 17.45
C ASP A 214 19.08 -6.05 17.58
N ALA A 215 18.38 -5.42 16.63
CA ALA A 215 16.91 -5.41 16.60
C ALA A 215 16.33 -6.83 16.43
N ASN A 216 16.93 -7.64 15.56
CA ASN A 216 16.53 -9.04 15.37
C ASN A 216 16.75 -9.88 16.63
N LYS A 217 17.91 -9.75 17.30
CA LYS A 217 18.18 -10.45 18.59
C LYS A 217 17.20 -10.07 19.69
N GLN A 218 16.64 -8.85 19.64
CA GLN A 218 15.62 -8.37 20.57
C GLN A 218 14.20 -8.80 20.18
N ASN A 219 14.04 -9.62 19.13
CA ASN A 219 12.76 -10.04 18.57
C ASN A 219 11.86 -8.85 18.20
N ILE A 220 12.45 -7.73 17.76
CA ILE A 220 11.69 -6.54 17.33
C ILE A 220 11.15 -6.73 15.90
N LEU A 221 11.90 -7.43 15.06
CA LEU A 221 11.59 -7.65 13.65
C LEU A 221 12.10 -9.02 13.20
N ASN A 222 11.44 -9.58 12.18
CA ASN A 222 11.94 -10.69 11.37
C ASN A 222 12.42 -10.13 10.04
N TYR A 223 13.60 -10.52 9.56
CA TYR A 223 14.08 -10.05 8.27
C TYR A 223 14.67 -11.13 7.36
N GLN A 224 14.49 -10.93 6.05
CA GLN A 224 15.10 -11.73 4.98
C GLN A 224 15.88 -10.82 4.04
N VAL A 225 17.10 -11.21 3.69
CA VAL A 225 17.99 -10.45 2.79
C VAL A 225 18.02 -11.10 1.40
N GLY A 226 17.78 -10.30 0.37
CA GLY A 226 18.10 -10.58 -1.03
C GLY A 226 19.26 -9.71 -1.52
N GLU A 227 19.72 -9.92 -2.76
CA GLU A 227 20.88 -9.19 -3.31
C GLU A 227 20.65 -7.66 -3.39
N ASP A 228 19.40 -7.27 -3.65
CA ASP A 228 18.97 -5.89 -3.88
C ASP A 228 17.97 -5.36 -2.85
N TYR A 229 17.50 -6.19 -1.92
CA TYR A 229 16.46 -5.80 -0.98
C TYR A 229 16.56 -6.53 0.36
N ILE A 230 15.88 -5.99 1.36
CA ILE A 230 15.56 -6.66 2.61
C ILE A 230 14.06 -6.60 2.81
N ILE A 231 13.47 -7.66 3.34
CA ILE A 231 12.08 -7.67 3.79
C ILE A 231 12.08 -7.74 5.29
N ILE A 232 11.40 -6.78 5.91
CA ILE A 232 11.21 -6.63 7.34
C ILE A 232 9.74 -6.88 7.63
N ASN A 233 9.45 -7.82 8.51
CA ASN A 233 8.12 -8.08 9.03
C ASN A 233 8.14 -7.97 10.56
N LEU A 234 7.00 -7.65 11.15
CA LEU A 234 6.81 -7.87 12.59
C LEU A 234 6.83 -9.40 12.87
N PRO A 235 7.36 -9.87 14.02
CA PRO A 235 7.51 -11.30 14.33
C PRO A 235 6.18 -12.09 14.30
N GLU A 236 6.25 -13.41 14.07
CA GLU A 236 5.11 -14.36 13.99
C GLU A 236 4.15 -14.34 15.19
N THR A 237 4.56 -13.85 16.36
CA THR A 237 3.63 -13.61 17.49
C THR A 237 2.66 -12.46 17.25
N PHE A 238 2.70 -11.86 16.05
CA PHE A 238 1.67 -10.99 15.51
C PHE A 238 0.45 -11.85 15.13
N ASP A 239 -0.33 -12.23 16.13
CA ASP A 239 -1.62 -12.85 15.91
C ASP A 239 -2.74 -11.88 16.32
N LEU A 240 -3.47 -11.36 15.32
CA LEU A 240 -4.64 -10.51 15.55
C LEU A 240 -5.89 -11.33 15.91
N GLN A 241 -5.76 -12.66 15.97
CA GLN A 241 -6.88 -13.56 16.22
C GLN A 241 -7.40 -13.49 17.67
N GLU A 242 -6.67 -12.87 18.61
CA GLU A 242 -7.15 -12.57 19.97
C GLU A 242 -7.87 -11.21 20.13
N ALA A 243 -8.18 -10.49 19.04
CA ALA A 243 -8.90 -9.20 19.10
C ALA A 243 -10.38 -9.28 18.70
N TYR A 244 -10.96 -10.48 18.58
CA TYR A 244 -12.37 -10.65 18.25
C TYR A 244 -13.15 -11.20 19.43
N ASP A 245 -13.63 -10.30 20.30
CA ASP A 245 -14.98 -10.40 20.82
C ASP A 245 -15.55 -9.02 21.17
N ASP A 246 -16.52 -8.62 20.34
CA ASP A 246 -17.63 -7.70 20.61
C ASP A 246 -17.32 -6.27 21.14
N LYS A 247 -16.91 -5.33 20.25
CA LYS A 247 -17.76 -4.17 19.83
C LYS A 247 -17.04 -3.03 19.08
N GLN A 248 -17.79 -2.58 18.07
CA GLN A 248 -17.90 -1.27 17.42
C GLN A 248 -16.79 -0.79 16.46
N ILE A 249 -16.95 -1.37 15.26
CA ILE A 249 -16.84 -0.79 13.92
C ILE A 249 -15.41 -0.73 13.38
N TYR A 250 -14.42 -0.26 14.13
CA TYR A 250 -12.99 -0.61 13.94
C TYR A 250 -12.24 -0.30 15.24
N ASN A 251 -12.76 -0.75 16.39
CA ASN A 251 -11.94 -0.93 17.59
C ASN A 251 -10.89 -2.02 17.30
N ILE A 252 -9.95 -1.71 16.40
CA ILE A 252 -8.67 -2.37 16.40
C ILE A 252 -7.98 -1.81 17.64
N GLU A 253 -8.40 -2.32 18.81
CA GLU A 253 -7.62 -2.20 20.03
C GLU A 253 -6.41 -3.09 19.81
N PHE A 254 -5.43 -2.51 19.12
CA PHE A 254 -4.10 -3.07 19.09
C PHE A 254 -3.70 -3.27 20.54
N ASN A 255 -3.40 -4.52 20.91
CA ASN A 255 -2.90 -4.81 22.24
C ASN A 255 -1.69 -3.90 22.51
N GLY A 256 -1.44 -3.57 23.78
CA GLY A 256 -0.33 -2.68 24.13
C GLY A 256 1.00 -3.17 23.54
N GLU A 257 1.17 -4.49 23.42
CA GLU A 257 2.32 -5.12 22.81
C GLU A 257 2.53 -4.72 21.34
N LEU A 258 1.45 -4.64 20.54
CA LEU A 258 1.56 -4.32 19.13
C LEU A 258 1.88 -2.84 18.92
N ILE A 259 1.26 -1.95 19.71
CA ILE A 259 1.64 -0.53 19.70
C ILE A 259 3.12 -0.37 20.05
N GLU A 260 3.62 -1.09 21.06
CA GLU A 260 5.04 -1.07 21.42
C GLU A 260 5.93 -1.67 20.32
N LYS A 261 5.52 -2.76 19.66
CA LYS A 261 6.23 -3.31 18.49
C LYS A 261 6.31 -2.30 17.35
N TYR A 262 5.22 -1.61 17.03
CA TYR A 262 5.20 -0.53 16.03
C TYR A 262 6.11 0.63 16.41
N LYS A 263 6.12 1.06 17.68
CA LYS A 263 7.04 2.11 18.17
C LYS A 263 8.50 1.69 18.07
N ASN A 264 8.81 0.45 18.43
CA ASN A 264 10.16 -0.09 18.32
C ASN A 264 10.61 -0.15 16.87
N LEU A 265 9.73 -0.59 15.96
CA LEU A 265 10.00 -0.57 14.53
C LEU A 265 10.17 0.87 14.00
N ASN A 266 9.35 1.81 14.46
CA ASN A 266 9.47 3.23 14.11
C ASN A 266 10.85 3.79 14.52
N LYS A 267 11.28 3.51 15.75
CA LYS A 267 12.60 3.94 16.27
C LYS A 267 13.74 3.30 15.48
N PHE A 268 13.62 2.04 15.11
CA PHE A 268 14.59 1.35 14.28
C PHE A 268 14.69 1.99 12.88
N LEU A 269 13.55 2.33 12.27
CA LEU A 269 13.48 2.91 10.94
C LEU A 269 13.78 4.42 10.90
N GLU A 270 13.88 5.09 12.05
CA GLU A 270 14.12 6.53 12.19
C GLU A 270 15.16 7.10 11.22
N PRO A 271 16.34 6.46 10.99
CA PRO A 271 17.36 6.98 10.07
C PRO A 271 16.91 7.12 8.61
N ILE A 272 15.85 6.42 8.21
CA ILE A 272 15.30 6.46 6.86
C ILE A 272 13.87 6.96 6.82
N LEU A 273 13.31 7.44 7.94
CA LEU A 273 12.02 8.09 7.94
C LEU A 273 12.15 9.48 7.31
N VAL A 274 11.34 9.73 6.30
CA VAL A 274 11.19 11.08 5.76
C VAL A 274 10.04 11.78 6.46
N GLN A 275 10.31 12.96 7.01
CA GLN A 275 9.27 13.82 7.57
C GLN A 275 8.56 14.54 6.42
N PHE A 276 7.27 14.26 6.22
CA PHE A 276 6.48 14.92 5.19
C PHE A 276 5.47 15.88 5.79
N SER A 277 5.35 17.05 5.17
CA SER A 277 4.15 17.87 5.21
C SER A 277 3.13 17.27 4.24
N LYS A 278 2.20 16.42 4.73
CA LYS A 278 1.10 15.90 3.90
C LYS A 278 0.22 17.08 3.43
N PRO A 279 -0.28 17.11 2.17
CA PRO A 279 -0.97 18.26 1.58
C PRO A 279 -2.52 18.25 1.61
N GLN A 280 -3.05 19.46 1.43
CA GLN A 280 -4.23 20.08 2.05
C GLN A 280 -5.61 19.70 1.51
N MET A 281 -5.71 18.82 0.50
CA MET A 281 -6.99 18.64 -0.20
C MET A 281 -8.08 18.01 0.66
N PHE A 282 -7.73 17.50 1.84
CA PHE A 282 -8.72 16.99 2.77
C PHE A 282 -8.72 17.56 4.17
N TRP A 283 -7.68 18.23 4.70
CA TRP A 283 -7.64 18.54 6.14
C TRP A 283 -7.05 19.92 6.48
N LYS A 284 -7.78 20.74 7.29
CA LYS A 284 -7.31 21.44 8.51
C LYS A 284 -8.48 21.73 9.49
N GLU A 285 -8.29 21.62 10.80
CA GLU A 285 -7.18 22.28 11.49
C GLU A 285 -6.87 21.70 12.86
N GLU A 286 -5.63 21.81 13.31
CA GLU A 286 -5.05 20.90 14.31
C GLU A 286 -4.98 19.47 13.89
N GLU A 287 -6.06 18.95 13.30
CA GLU A 287 -6.12 17.90 12.30
C GLU A 287 -4.78 17.78 11.72
N TRP A 288 -4.15 16.62 11.64
CA TRP A 288 -2.96 16.69 10.81
C TRP A 288 -1.79 17.58 11.34
N LEU A 289 -1.95 18.42 12.37
CA LEU A 289 -0.86 19.07 13.16
C LEU A 289 -0.16 18.10 14.07
N LEU A 290 -0.62 16.88 14.01
CA LEU A 290 0.08 15.79 14.56
C LEU A 290 0.13 14.76 13.34
N TRP A 291 -0.95 14.57 12.51
CA TRP A 291 -1.50 13.24 12.09
C TRP A 291 -0.69 12.05 12.58
N GLN A 292 -0.80 11.73 13.86
CA GLN A 292 -1.01 12.59 15.04
C GLN A 292 0.19 12.39 16.03
N SER A 293 1.39 12.84 15.59
CA SER A 293 2.83 12.52 15.88
C SER A 293 3.36 11.19 15.32
N ARG A 294 2.51 10.59 14.47
CA ARG A 294 2.59 9.44 13.52
C ARG A 294 2.57 8.02 14.06
N PHE A 295 3.35 7.70 15.06
CA PHE A 295 3.37 6.42 15.75
C PHE A 295 3.93 6.71 17.14
#